data_AF-A0AAV6G8I6-F1
#
_entry.id   AF-A0AAV6G8I6-F1
#
_cell.length_a   1.000
_cell.length_b   1.000
_cell.length_c   1.000
_cell.angle_alpha   90.00
_cell.angle_beta   90.00
_cell.angle_gamma   90.00
#
_symmetry.space_group_name_H-M   'P 1'
#
loop_
_entity.id
_entity.type
_entity.pdbx_description
1 polymer ?
#
loop_
_entity_poly.entity_id
_entity_poly.type
_entity_poly.pdbx_seq_one_letter_code
_entity_poly.pdbx_strand_id
1 'polypeptide(L)'
;MSGNLEAMKDDGNFSCDPATAPPTMALNASSPIGPCALSHPQSPSKTCHQPKHTVGRVCHPRSRMASGVTVKIEKRPAPDTEDVHTSPKKARKLLPSLKTKRARELVLVIGTGVSSAVAPQVPALRSWKGLIQALLDAANDFDLLEEEESRRFQKSLQEDKNLVHVAHDLIQKLSPRTGNVRSTFFKDCLYEVFDSLESKMEDAGKHLLRSVLQLMESGALVLTTNFDNLLEIYAAHQGTRLESLDLTDEKKVYEWAQEKRKLSVLHIHGVYTNPSGIVLHPAGYQNVLRNTDVMREIQKLYETKSFVFLGCGRTVDDTTFQALFLEAVKHKSDLEHFMLVRREDVDEFKKLRDNMLDKGIKVISYGDEYTDLPDYFERLAIEICNHASESNGWGSPYNEEESQNGFSSQKSLLQDEHS
;
A
#
# COMPACT_ATOMS: atom_id res chain seq x y z
N MET A 1 -30.59 56.42 20.57
CA MET A 1 -29.36 56.80 19.85
C MET A 1 -29.47 56.15 18.49
N SER A 2 -29.97 56.93 17.54
CA SER A 2 -30.29 56.52 16.17
C SER A 2 -29.87 57.70 15.32
N GLY A 3 -28.96 57.47 14.37
CA GLY A 3 -28.44 58.50 13.47
C GLY A 3 -28.61 58.06 12.03
N ASN A 4 -29.42 58.83 11.29
CA ASN A 4 -29.60 58.80 9.85
C ASN A 4 -28.31 59.18 9.10
N LEU A 5 -28.16 58.75 7.84
CA LEU A 5 -28.05 59.65 6.68
C LEU A 5 -28.15 58.91 5.31
N GLU A 6 -29.08 59.40 4.51
CA GLU A 6 -29.24 59.56 3.05
C GLU A 6 -28.41 58.81 1.97
N ALA A 7 -29.19 58.21 1.06
CA ALA A 7 -29.32 58.42 -0.40
C ALA A 7 -28.10 58.42 -1.36
N MET A 8 -28.19 57.60 -2.43
CA MET A 8 -28.38 58.08 -3.83
C MET A 8 -28.56 56.88 -4.79
N LYS A 9 -29.53 57.02 -5.70
CA LYS A 9 -29.73 56.19 -6.90
C LYS A 9 -28.88 56.78 -8.03
N ASP A 10 -28.33 55.94 -8.90
CA ASP A 10 -27.99 56.33 -10.26
C ASP A 10 -28.18 55.16 -11.22
N ASP A 11 -28.89 55.45 -12.33
CA ASP A 11 -29.12 54.61 -13.50
C ASP A 11 -27.89 54.67 -14.43
N GLY A 12 -27.55 53.56 -15.09
CA GLY A 12 -26.39 53.56 -15.99
C GLY A 12 -26.22 52.28 -16.81
N ASN A 13 -27.04 52.16 -17.84
CA ASN A 13 -26.98 51.24 -18.97
C ASN A 13 -25.54 50.99 -19.50
N PHE A 14 -25.07 49.74 -19.60
CA PHE A 14 -23.92 49.39 -20.44
C PHE A 14 -24.11 48.10 -21.23
N SER A 15 -23.79 48.25 -22.52
CA SER A 15 -23.92 47.36 -23.65
C SER A 15 -23.13 46.07 -23.54
N CYS A 16 -23.70 44.99 -24.09
CA CYS A 16 -23.02 43.76 -24.44
C CYS A 16 -22.16 43.97 -25.70
N ASP A 17 -20.94 43.43 -25.72
CA ASP A 17 -20.26 43.03 -26.95
C ASP A 17 -19.35 41.80 -26.67
N PRO A 18 -19.31 40.81 -27.58
CA PRO A 18 -18.64 39.53 -27.36
C PRO A 18 -17.15 39.58 -27.74
N ALA A 19 -16.29 39.09 -26.85
CA ALA A 19 -14.86 38.99 -27.08
C ALA A 19 -14.52 37.87 -28.08
N THR A 20 -13.61 38.24 -28.97
CA THR A 20 -13.16 37.58 -30.20
C THR A 20 -12.18 36.44 -29.91
N ALA A 21 -12.37 35.29 -30.56
CA ALA A 21 -11.43 34.16 -30.52
C ALA A 21 -10.23 34.38 -31.47
N PRO A 22 -9.01 33.89 -31.14
CA PRO A 22 -7.86 33.95 -32.04
C PRO A 22 -7.86 32.79 -33.07
N PRO A 23 -7.21 32.95 -34.23
CA PRO A 23 -7.39 32.07 -35.38
C PRO A 23 -6.52 30.80 -35.32
N THR A 24 -7.11 29.70 -35.78
CA THR A 24 -6.47 28.45 -36.15
C THR A 24 -5.50 28.65 -37.32
N MET A 25 -4.20 28.35 -37.11
CA MET A 25 -3.26 28.14 -38.21
C MET A 25 -3.40 26.72 -38.75
N ALA A 26 -3.88 26.64 -39.98
CA ALA A 26 -3.77 25.46 -40.84
C ALA A 26 -2.39 25.43 -41.49
N LEU A 27 -1.67 24.31 -41.36
CA LEU A 27 -0.53 23.98 -42.21
C LEU A 27 -0.91 22.80 -43.10
N ASN A 28 -1.05 23.08 -44.39
CA ASN A 28 -1.07 22.11 -45.48
C ASN A 28 0.36 21.97 -46.02
N ALA A 29 0.88 20.75 -46.11
CA ALA A 29 1.95 20.37 -47.03
C ALA A 29 1.92 18.84 -47.30
N SER A 30 1.15 18.48 -48.34
CA SER A 30 1.48 17.57 -49.45
C SER A 30 2.63 16.54 -49.34
N SER A 31 2.22 15.25 -49.36
CA SER A 31 2.55 14.17 -50.35
C SER A 31 4.00 13.66 -50.55
N PRO A 32 4.22 12.50 -51.23
CA PRO A 32 3.57 11.19 -51.11
C PRO A 32 4.60 10.02 -51.01
N ILE A 33 4.21 8.87 -50.46
CA ILE A 33 4.93 7.60 -50.69
C ILE A 33 3.94 6.60 -51.29
N GLY A 34 4.19 6.26 -52.56
CA GLY A 34 3.52 5.22 -53.32
C GLY A 34 4.09 3.82 -53.06
N PRO A 35 3.50 2.78 -53.67
CA PRO A 35 3.26 1.48 -53.05
C PRO A 35 4.16 0.36 -53.61
N CYS A 36 4.24 -0.80 -52.93
CA CYS A 36 4.08 -2.11 -53.58
C CYS A 36 4.27 -3.33 -52.67
N ALA A 37 3.55 -4.38 -53.09
CA ALA A 37 3.87 -5.82 -53.02
C ALA A 37 3.36 -6.64 -51.82
N LEU A 38 2.07 -6.98 -51.95
CA LEU A 38 1.52 -8.32 -51.73
C LEU A 38 2.45 -9.45 -52.24
N SER A 39 2.63 -10.49 -51.45
CA SER A 39 2.77 -11.86 -51.96
C SER A 39 2.30 -12.90 -50.93
N HIS A 40 1.34 -13.70 -51.37
CA HIS A 40 0.91 -15.00 -50.82
C HIS A 40 1.35 -16.07 -51.85
N PRO A 41 1.11 -17.37 -51.63
CA PRO A 41 1.62 -18.28 -50.60
C PRO A 41 2.32 -19.50 -51.27
N GLN A 42 2.87 -20.46 -50.51
CA GLN A 42 2.78 -21.91 -50.81
C GLN A 42 3.51 -22.76 -49.77
N SER A 43 2.75 -23.68 -49.18
CA SER A 43 3.22 -24.91 -48.53
C SER A 43 3.48 -26.00 -49.58
N PRO A 44 4.13 -27.12 -49.23
CA PRO A 44 3.31 -28.33 -49.03
C PRO A 44 3.82 -29.34 -47.97
N SER A 45 2.86 -29.80 -47.16
CA SER A 45 2.49 -31.22 -46.95
C SER A 45 3.26 -32.16 -45.99
N LYS A 46 2.43 -32.93 -45.25
CA LYS A 46 2.59 -34.31 -44.70
C LYS A 46 3.46 -34.44 -43.42
N THR A 47 3.03 -35.07 -42.33
CA THR A 47 2.28 -36.33 -42.17
C THR A 47 1.58 -36.43 -40.79
N CYS A 48 0.57 -37.30 -40.75
CA CYS A 48 -0.32 -37.67 -39.66
C CYS A 48 0.25 -38.85 -38.86
N HIS A 49 0.14 -38.85 -37.52
CA HIS A 49 0.12 -40.07 -36.70
C HIS A 49 -0.78 -39.91 -35.46
N GLN A 50 -1.88 -40.67 -35.44
CA GLN A 50 -2.55 -41.16 -34.22
C GLN A 50 -1.93 -42.50 -33.81
N PRO A 51 -2.16 -42.95 -32.57
CA PRO A 51 -2.68 -44.31 -32.43
C PRO A 51 -3.89 -44.41 -31.49
N LYS A 52 -4.73 -45.39 -31.84
CA LYS A 52 -6.00 -45.78 -31.22
C LYS A 52 -5.79 -46.69 -30.01
N HIS A 53 -6.76 -46.62 -29.11
CA HIS A 53 -7.05 -47.58 -28.03
C HIS A 53 -7.14 -49.04 -28.51
N THR A 54 -6.80 -49.97 -27.62
CA THR A 54 -7.23 -51.38 -27.72
C THR A 54 -7.61 -51.91 -26.32
N VAL A 55 -8.75 -52.58 -26.25
CA VAL A 55 -9.37 -53.18 -25.05
C VAL A 55 -9.34 -54.71 -25.16
N GLY A 56 -9.21 -55.39 -24.01
CA GLY A 56 -9.55 -56.81 -23.78
C GLY A 56 -8.31 -57.67 -23.47
N ARG A 57 -8.30 -58.64 -22.54
CA ARG A 57 -9.37 -59.47 -21.97
C ARG A 57 -8.93 -60.09 -20.62
N VAL A 58 -9.92 -60.46 -19.80
CA VAL A 58 -9.84 -61.26 -18.58
C VAL A 58 -9.69 -62.76 -18.91
N CYS A 59 -8.85 -63.49 -18.17
CA CYS A 59 -8.92 -64.96 -18.00
C CYS A 59 -8.29 -65.40 -16.65
N HIS A 60 -8.97 -66.32 -15.98
CA HIS A 60 -8.58 -67.18 -14.83
C HIS A 60 -9.37 -68.50 -15.02
N PRO A 61 -9.12 -69.61 -14.29
CA PRO A 61 -7.97 -70.02 -13.46
C PRO A 61 -7.54 -71.49 -13.74
N ARG A 62 -6.45 -71.98 -13.12
CA ARG A 62 -6.41 -73.34 -12.50
C ARG A 62 -5.14 -73.62 -11.68
N SER A 63 -5.42 -74.32 -10.58
CA SER A 63 -4.63 -74.71 -9.39
C SER A 63 -3.51 -75.73 -9.63
N ARG A 64 -2.45 -75.68 -8.78
CA ARG A 64 -1.89 -76.86 -8.08
C ARG A 64 -1.02 -76.51 -6.85
N MET A 65 -1.54 -76.91 -5.69
CA MET A 65 -0.94 -77.58 -4.50
C MET A 65 0.42 -77.15 -3.90
N ALA A 66 0.31 -76.52 -2.72
CA ALA A 66 0.80 -76.94 -1.38
C ALA A 66 2.29 -77.23 -1.09
N SER A 67 2.86 -76.44 -0.16
CA SER A 67 3.36 -76.81 1.19
C SER A 67 4.35 -75.71 1.64
N GLY A 68 4.35 -75.09 2.81
CA GLY A 68 3.59 -75.17 4.05
C GLY A 68 4.47 -74.50 5.10
N VAL A 69 4.10 -73.34 5.65
CA VAL A 69 4.68 -72.79 6.90
C VAL A 69 3.63 -71.97 7.62
N THR A 70 3.38 -72.35 8.87
CA THR A 70 2.51 -71.72 9.86
C THR A 70 2.88 -70.26 10.16
N VAL A 71 1.90 -69.35 10.05
CA VAL A 71 1.96 -68.01 10.67
C VAL A 71 0.67 -67.76 11.44
N LYS A 72 0.84 -67.34 12.70
CA LYS A 72 -0.19 -67.00 13.67
C LYS A 72 -1.13 -65.91 13.15
N ILE A 73 -2.40 -66.05 13.50
CA ILE A 73 -3.47 -65.08 13.24
C ILE A 73 -3.19 -63.79 14.01
N GLU A 74 -2.98 -62.69 13.28
CA GLU A 74 -2.92 -61.34 13.83
C GLU A 74 -4.10 -60.53 13.28
N LYS A 75 -4.86 -59.92 14.20
CA LYS A 75 -6.03 -59.07 13.91
C LYS A 75 -5.60 -57.85 13.09
N ARG A 76 -6.36 -57.52 12.05
CA ARG A 76 -6.27 -56.23 11.33
C ARG A 76 -6.37 -55.06 12.31
N PRO A 77 -5.44 -54.09 12.28
CA PRO A 77 -5.69 -52.75 12.79
C PRO A 77 -6.59 -51.96 11.82
N ALA A 78 -7.39 -51.07 12.39
CA ALA A 78 -8.22 -50.08 11.72
C ALA A 78 -7.33 -49.02 11.00
N PRO A 79 -7.85 -48.23 10.05
CA PRO A 79 -7.04 -47.29 9.29
C PRO A 79 -6.53 -46.16 10.20
N ASP A 80 -5.21 -45.99 10.21
CA ASP A 80 -4.52 -44.92 10.90
C ASP A 80 -4.99 -43.56 10.37
N THR A 81 -5.56 -42.75 11.26
CA THR A 81 -5.60 -41.30 11.12
C THR A 81 -4.16 -40.81 11.12
N GLU A 82 -3.62 -40.43 9.96
CA GLU A 82 -2.37 -39.68 9.91
C GLU A 82 -2.61 -38.30 10.53
N ASP A 83 -2.24 -38.19 11.81
CA ASP A 83 -1.94 -36.91 12.44
C ASP A 83 -0.76 -36.29 11.68
N VAL A 84 -1.06 -35.31 10.83
CA VAL A 84 -0.06 -34.41 10.26
C VAL A 84 0.50 -33.56 11.40
N HIS A 85 1.49 -34.10 12.11
CA HIS A 85 2.33 -33.34 13.01
C HIS A 85 3.12 -32.30 12.19
N THR A 86 2.54 -31.12 12.03
CA THR A 86 3.29 -29.93 11.63
C THR A 86 4.24 -29.57 12.78
N SER A 87 5.53 -29.83 12.59
CA SER A 87 6.56 -29.31 13.49
C SER A 87 6.37 -27.79 13.65
N PRO A 88 6.43 -27.21 14.86
CA PRO A 88 6.21 -25.78 15.05
C PRO A 88 7.20 -24.99 14.19
N LYS A 89 6.67 -24.16 13.27
CA LYS A 89 7.49 -23.31 12.40
C LYS A 89 8.36 -22.42 13.29
N LYS A 90 9.69 -22.54 13.14
CA LYS A 90 10.63 -21.69 13.89
C LYS A 90 10.45 -20.23 13.47
N ALA A 91 10.11 -19.37 14.44
CA ALA A 91 9.91 -17.94 14.19
C ALA A 91 11.12 -17.28 13.53
N ARG A 92 10.87 -16.43 12.53
CA ARG A 92 11.93 -15.64 11.86
C ARG A 92 12.54 -14.64 12.84
N LYS A 93 13.87 -14.51 12.82
CA LYS A 93 14.60 -13.57 13.68
C LYS A 93 14.39 -12.14 13.18
N LEU A 94 14.34 -11.20 14.13
CA LEU A 94 14.34 -9.77 13.84
C LEU A 94 15.75 -9.32 13.46
N LEU A 95 15.85 -8.47 12.43
CA LEU A 95 17.14 -7.90 12.03
C LEU A 95 17.62 -6.90 13.10
N PRO A 96 18.85 -7.03 13.64
CA PRO A 96 19.34 -6.14 14.69
C PRO A 96 19.30 -4.66 14.31
N SER A 97 19.73 -4.28 13.10
CA SER A 97 19.78 -2.88 12.68
C SER A 97 18.40 -2.23 12.47
N LEU A 98 17.33 -3.02 12.40
CA LEU A 98 15.96 -2.54 12.35
C LEU A 98 15.34 -2.49 13.75
N LYS A 99 15.49 -3.55 14.56
CA LYS A 99 14.84 -3.63 15.87
C LYS A 99 15.38 -2.61 16.89
N THR A 100 16.59 -2.08 16.68
CA THR A 100 17.20 -1.04 17.53
C THR A 100 16.83 0.39 17.12
N LYS A 101 16.02 0.58 16.07
CA LYS A 101 15.54 1.90 15.64
C LYS A 101 14.51 2.43 16.64
N ARG A 102 14.34 3.75 16.69
CA ARG A 102 13.24 4.39 17.43
C ARG A 102 12.09 4.68 16.49
N ALA A 103 10.84 4.58 16.96
CA ALA A 103 9.65 4.82 16.14
C ALA A 103 9.70 6.16 15.38
N ARG A 104 10.10 7.26 16.03
CA ARG A 104 10.28 8.59 15.40
C ARG A 104 11.30 8.66 14.26
N GLU A 105 12.19 7.67 14.15
CA GLU A 105 13.17 7.56 13.08
C GLU A 105 12.61 6.81 11.86
N LEU A 106 11.35 6.35 11.93
CA LEU A 106 10.76 5.50 10.92
C LEU A 106 9.68 6.22 10.12
N VAL A 107 9.65 5.87 8.83
CA VAL A 107 8.49 6.06 7.97
C VAL A 107 8.04 4.67 7.53
N LEU A 108 6.82 4.28 7.90
CA LEU A 108 6.24 3.02 7.45
C LEU A 108 5.54 3.25 6.11
N VAL A 109 5.91 2.44 5.11
CA VAL A 109 5.23 2.40 3.82
C VAL A 109 4.38 1.15 3.78
N ILE A 110 3.07 1.31 3.83
CA ILE A 110 2.12 0.20 3.85
C ILE A 110 1.80 -0.18 2.40
N GLY A 111 2.07 -1.44 2.05
CA GLY A 111 1.72 -2.03 0.76
C GLY A 111 0.52 -2.97 0.83
N THR A 112 0.14 -3.53 -0.30
CA THR A 112 -1.03 -4.43 -0.43
C THR A 112 -0.90 -5.72 0.38
N GLY A 113 0.32 -6.11 0.76
CA GLY A 113 0.54 -7.25 1.65
C GLY A 113 -0.01 -7.04 3.06
N VAL A 114 -0.11 -5.80 3.54
CA VAL A 114 -0.78 -5.48 4.81
C VAL A 114 -2.28 -5.65 4.66
N SER A 115 -2.88 -5.03 3.64
CA SER A 115 -4.32 -5.18 3.37
C SER A 115 -4.72 -6.64 3.15
N SER A 116 -3.85 -7.42 2.49
CA SER A 116 -4.01 -8.88 2.30
C SER A 116 -3.94 -9.67 3.60
N ALA A 117 -3.10 -9.27 4.56
CA ALA A 117 -3.03 -9.91 5.87
C ALA A 117 -4.20 -9.48 6.78
N VAL A 118 -4.75 -8.29 6.56
CA VAL A 118 -5.84 -7.73 7.37
C VAL A 118 -7.20 -8.31 6.97
N ALA A 119 -7.47 -8.37 5.67
CA ALA A 119 -8.74 -8.79 5.12
C ALA A 119 -8.50 -9.72 3.91
N PRO A 120 -7.98 -10.94 4.14
CA PRO A 120 -7.55 -11.86 3.08
C PRO A 120 -8.69 -12.32 2.15
N GLN A 121 -9.93 -12.21 2.62
CA GLN A 121 -11.12 -12.57 1.86
C GLN A 121 -11.57 -11.50 0.84
N VAL A 122 -10.92 -10.33 0.80
CA VAL A 122 -11.27 -9.24 -0.12
C VAL A 122 -10.31 -9.23 -1.31
N PRO A 123 -10.72 -9.74 -2.50
CA PRO A 123 -9.81 -9.87 -3.64
C PRO A 123 -9.21 -8.54 -4.12
N ALA A 124 -9.99 -7.46 -4.03
CA ALA A 124 -9.58 -6.11 -4.41
C ALA A 124 -8.34 -5.61 -3.65
N LEU A 125 -8.11 -6.10 -2.43
CA LEU A 125 -6.96 -5.71 -1.59
C LEU A 125 -5.68 -6.47 -1.92
N ARG A 126 -5.78 -7.57 -2.66
CA ARG A 126 -4.66 -8.52 -2.85
C ARG A 126 -3.78 -8.18 -4.05
N SER A 127 -4.35 -7.50 -5.05
CA SER A 127 -3.62 -7.18 -6.28
C SER A 127 -4.33 -6.10 -7.09
N TRP A 128 -3.56 -5.44 -7.94
CA TRP A 128 -4.08 -4.50 -8.93
C TRP A 128 -5.12 -5.13 -9.87
N LYS A 129 -4.86 -6.35 -10.36
CA LYS A 129 -5.82 -7.11 -11.16
C LYS A 129 -7.13 -7.37 -10.39
N GLY A 130 -7.01 -7.74 -9.11
CA GLY A 130 -8.16 -7.95 -8.23
C GLY A 130 -8.99 -6.68 -8.03
N LEU A 131 -8.34 -5.52 -7.88
CA LEU A 131 -9.03 -4.23 -7.78
C LEU A 131 -9.77 -3.90 -9.07
N ILE A 132 -9.13 -4.01 -10.24
CA ILE A 132 -9.78 -3.70 -11.52
C ILE A 132 -10.94 -4.68 -11.79
N GLN A 133 -10.77 -5.97 -11.47
CA GLN A 133 -11.84 -6.94 -11.58
C GLN A 133 -13.02 -6.57 -10.68
N ALA A 134 -12.79 -6.22 -9.42
CA ALA A 134 -13.87 -5.82 -8.50
C ALA A 134 -14.58 -4.54 -8.96
N LEU A 135 -13.85 -3.58 -9.54
CA LEU A 135 -14.45 -2.38 -10.15
C LEU A 135 -15.29 -2.72 -11.38
N LEU A 136 -14.84 -3.67 -12.21
CA LEU A 136 -15.59 -4.14 -13.37
C LEU A 136 -16.87 -4.87 -12.93
N ASP A 137 -16.77 -5.71 -11.89
CA ASP A 137 -17.91 -6.45 -11.32
C ASP A 137 -18.95 -5.46 -10.78
N ALA A 138 -18.55 -4.50 -9.94
CA ALA A 138 -19.44 -3.46 -9.44
C ALA A 138 -20.07 -2.62 -10.57
N ALA A 139 -19.31 -2.31 -11.62
CA ALA A 139 -19.84 -1.61 -12.78
C ALA A 139 -20.91 -2.40 -13.53
N ASN A 140 -20.76 -3.72 -13.62
CA ASN A 140 -21.79 -4.60 -14.19
C ASN A 140 -23.01 -4.70 -13.28
N ASP A 141 -22.82 -4.82 -11.96
CA ASP A 141 -23.91 -4.91 -10.98
C ASP A 141 -24.77 -3.64 -10.95
N PHE A 142 -24.18 -2.48 -11.29
CA PHE A 142 -24.88 -1.20 -11.46
C PHE A 142 -25.39 -0.95 -12.90
N ASP A 143 -25.30 -1.93 -13.80
CA ASP A 143 -25.70 -1.82 -15.21
C ASP A 143 -25.04 -0.63 -15.96
N LEU A 144 -23.78 -0.32 -15.66
CA LEU A 144 -23.05 0.83 -16.21
C LEU A 144 -22.34 0.55 -17.54
N LEU A 145 -22.26 -0.73 -17.93
CA LEU A 145 -21.53 -1.21 -19.10
C LEU A 145 -22.45 -2.06 -19.97
N GLU A 146 -22.34 -1.87 -21.29
CA GLU A 146 -22.99 -2.78 -22.24
C GLU A 146 -22.29 -4.15 -22.23
N GLU A 147 -23.03 -5.23 -22.56
CA GLU A 147 -22.52 -6.61 -22.50
C GLU A 147 -21.21 -6.80 -23.30
N GLU A 148 -21.13 -6.19 -24.49
CA GLU A 148 -19.94 -6.28 -25.35
C GLU A 148 -18.74 -5.49 -24.78
N GLU A 149 -18.98 -4.40 -24.06
CA GLU A 149 -17.93 -3.64 -23.37
C GLU A 149 -17.40 -4.43 -22.18
N SER A 150 -18.30 -4.98 -21.36
CA SER A 150 -17.95 -5.85 -20.23
C SER A 150 -17.09 -7.03 -20.68
N ARG A 151 -17.50 -7.71 -21.76
CA ARG A 151 -16.74 -8.82 -22.37
C ARG A 151 -15.34 -8.40 -22.83
N ARG A 152 -15.18 -7.18 -23.36
CA ARG A 152 -13.89 -6.64 -23.80
C ARG A 152 -12.95 -6.37 -22.62
N PHE A 153 -13.46 -5.76 -21.55
CA PHE A 153 -12.70 -5.54 -20.33
C PHE A 153 -12.29 -6.86 -19.69
N GLN A 154 -13.23 -7.82 -19.56
CA GLN A 154 -12.97 -9.13 -19.00
C GLN A 154 -11.88 -9.88 -19.77
N LYS A 155 -11.94 -9.87 -21.11
CA LYS A 155 -10.91 -10.48 -21.96
C LYS A 155 -9.54 -9.82 -21.75
N SER A 156 -9.50 -8.48 -21.65
CA SER A 156 -8.26 -7.74 -21.45
C SER A 156 -7.62 -8.04 -20.09
N LEU A 157 -8.42 -8.21 -19.04
CA LEU A 157 -7.97 -8.66 -17.72
C LEU A 157 -7.46 -10.11 -17.72
N GLN A 158 -8.13 -11.02 -18.45
CA GLN A 158 -7.71 -12.42 -18.54
C GLN A 158 -6.39 -12.59 -19.28
N GLU A 159 -6.16 -11.81 -20.33
CA GLU A 159 -4.93 -11.84 -21.13
C GLU A 159 -3.74 -11.14 -20.44
N ASP A 160 -3.92 -10.61 -19.22
CA ASP A 160 -2.94 -9.82 -18.47
C ASP A 160 -2.30 -8.71 -19.33
N LYS A 161 -3.11 -8.14 -20.23
CA LYS A 161 -2.74 -6.95 -20.99
C LYS A 161 -2.46 -5.81 -20.01
N ASN A 162 -1.60 -4.87 -20.44
CA ASN A 162 -1.15 -3.74 -19.65
C ASN A 162 -2.26 -3.16 -18.75
N LEU A 163 -2.29 -3.61 -17.48
CA LEU A 163 -3.43 -3.42 -16.57
C LEU A 163 -3.69 -1.94 -16.27
N VAL A 164 -2.65 -1.12 -16.41
CA VAL A 164 -2.73 0.33 -16.29
C VAL A 164 -3.64 0.93 -17.37
N HIS A 165 -3.56 0.45 -18.61
CA HIS A 165 -4.46 0.90 -19.68
C HIS A 165 -5.88 0.41 -19.47
N VAL A 166 -6.06 -0.85 -19.02
CA VAL A 166 -7.38 -1.41 -18.70
C VAL A 166 -8.06 -0.59 -17.60
N ALA A 167 -7.34 -0.27 -16.53
CA ALA A 167 -7.84 0.60 -15.47
C ALA A 167 -8.21 1.99 -16.00
N HIS A 168 -7.33 2.61 -16.80
CA HIS A 168 -7.58 3.93 -17.38
C HIS A 168 -8.87 3.97 -18.20
N ASP A 169 -9.04 3.03 -19.13
CA ASP A 169 -10.20 2.96 -20.00
C ASP A 169 -11.49 2.71 -19.21
N LEU A 170 -11.44 1.84 -18.19
CA LEU A 170 -12.57 1.58 -17.31
C LEU A 170 -12.98 2.86 -16.54
N ILE A 171 -12.04 3.60 -15.96
CA ILE A 171 -12.35 4.84 -15.23
C ILE A 171 -12.93 5.91 -16.14
N GLN A 172 -12.40 6.07 -17.36
CA GLN A 172 -12.95 7.01 -18.33
C GLN A 172 -14.40 6.67 -18.65
N LYS A 173 -14.71 5.38 -18.80
CA LYS A 173 -16.07 4.91 -19.04
C LYS A 173 -16.99 5.12 -17.84
N LEU A 174 -16.49 4.95 -16.61
CA LEU A 174 -17.23 5.18 -15.36
C LEU A 174 -17.27 6.66 -14.93
N SER A 175 -16.52 7.54 -15.59
CA SER A 175 -16.46 8.97 -15.27
C SER A 175 -16.74 9.84 -16.50
N PRO A 176 -17.82 9.58 -17.28
CA PRO A 176 -18.10 10.36 -18.47
C PRO A 176 -18.31 11.83 -18.10
N ARG A 177 -17.78 12.71 -18.96
CA ARG A 177 -18.00 14.16 -18.85
C ARG A 177 -19.05 14.58 -19.87
N THR A 178 -20.19 15.06 -19.39
CA THR A 178 -21.25 15.65 -20.24
C THR A 178 -21.47 17.09 -19.81
N GLY A 179 -20.96 18.04 -20.61
CA GLY A 179 -20.99 19.47 -20.27
C GLY A 179 -20.25 19.76 -18.96
N ASN A 180 -20.92 20.44 -18.03
CA ASN A 180 -20.37 20.81 -16.72
C ASN A 180 -20.63 19.77 -15.61
N VAL A 181 -21.32 18.67 -15.91
CA VAL A 181 -21.64 17.62 -14.93
C VAL A 181 -20.62 16.49 -15.03
N ARG A 182 -20.02 16.12 -13.90
CA ARG A 182 -19.14 14.94 -13.77
C ARG A 182 -19.94 13.82 -13.13
N SER A 183 -19.97 12.65 -13.77
CA SER A 183 -20.60 11.45 -13.21
C SER A 183 -19.94 11.02 -11.89
N THR A 184 -20.73 10.43 -10.99
CA THR A 184 -20.26 9.79 -9.74
C THR A 184 -20.10 8.28 -9.86
N PHE A 185 -20.38 7.66 -11.00
CA PHE A 185 -20.41 6.20 -11.09
C PHE A 185 -19.10 5.52 -10.69
N PHE A 186 -17.95 6.08 -11.05
CA PHE A 186 -16.66 5.57 -10.58
C PHE A 186 -16.53 5.61 -9.05
N LYS A 187 -16.99 6.70 -8.44
CA LYS A 187 -17.08 6.81 -6.98
C LYS A 187 -17.98 5.70 -6.45
N ASP A 188 -19.17 5.55 -6.99
CA ASP A 188 -20.16 4.59 -6.49
C ASP A 188 -19.64 3.15 -6.59
N CYS A 189 -18.96 2.79 -7.68
CA CYS A 189 -18.26 1.50 -7.83
C CYS A 189 -17.14 1.31 -6.79
N LEU A 190 -16.32 2.33 -6.54
CA LEU A 190 -15.26 2.25 -5.52
C LEU A 190 -15.84 2.04 -4.11
N TYR A 191 -16.91 2.76 -3.78
CA TYR A 191 -17.59 2.58 -2.50
C TYR A 191 -18.12 1.16 -2.35
N GLU A 192 -18.71 0.59 -3.39
CA GLU A 192 -19.16 -0.82 -3.39
C GLU A 192 -17.98 -1.79 -3.14
N VAL A 193 -16.88 -1.62 -3.86
CA VAL A 193 -15.68 -2.48 -3.73
C VAL A 193 -15.12 -2.46 -2.30
N PHE A 194 -15.10 -1.29 -1.66
CA PHE A 194 -14.57 -1.09 -0.32
C PHE A 194 -15.66 -0.99 0.76
N ASP A 195 -16.88 -1.42 0.46
CA ASP A 195 -17.95 -1.39 1.44
C ASP A 195 -17.69 -2.41 2.55
N SER A 196 -18.14 -2.07 3.77
CA SER A 196 -18.14 -2.99 4.92
C SER A 196 -16.77 -3.59 5.26
N LEU A 197 -15.67 -2.90 4.93
CA LEU A 197 -14.29 -3.36 5.21
C LEU A 197 -14.05 -3.71 6.69
N GLU A 198 -14.67 -2.97 7.60
CA GLU A 198 -14.63 -3.25 9.04
C GLU A 198 -14.98 -4.71 9.36
N SER A 199 -16.11 -5.19 8.83
CA SER A 199 -16.61 -6.54 9.07
C SER A 199 -15.74 -7.63 8.43
N LYS A 200 -14.87 -7.23 7.49
CA LYS A 200 -13.99 -8.12 6.71
C LYS A 200 -12.59 -8.24 7.34
N MET A 201 -12.29 -7.51 8.41
CA MET A 201 -11.01 -7.58 9.11
C MET A 201 -10.93 -8.82 10.02
N GLU A 202 -9.91 -9.66 9.79
CA GLU A 202 -9.61 -10.80 10.66
C GLU A 202 -8.82 -10.37 11.91
N ASP A 203 -8.90 -11.15 12.99
CA ASP A 203 -8.29 -10.78 14.28
C ASP A 203 -6.76 -10.70 14.23
N ALA A 204 -6.10 -11.60 13.51
CA ALA A 204 -4.67 -11.52 13.25
C ALA A 204 -4.32 -10.23 12.48
N GLY A 205 -5.16 -9.85 11.52
CA GLY A 205 -5.10 -8.58 10.81
C GLY A 205 -5.16 -7.37 11.73
N LYS A 206 -6.11 -7.36 12.66
CA LYS A 206 -6.26 -6.30 13.67
C LYS A 206 -5.03 -6.18 14.56
N HIS A 207 -4.36 -7.28 14.91
CA HIS A 207 -3.09 -7.24 15.67
C HIS A 207 -1.96 -6.56 14.87
N LEU A 208 -1.89 -6.79 13.56
CA LEU A 208 -0.95 -6.08 12.69
C LEU A 208 -1.24 -4.56 12.70
N LEU A 209 -2.50 -4.16 12.54
CA LEU A 209 -2.89 -2.74 12.57
C LEU A 209 -2.64 -2.09 13.93
N ARG A 210 -2.85 -2.82 15.04
CA ARG A 210 -2.48 -2.39 16.39
C ARG A 210 -1.00 -2.04 16.48
N SER A 211 -0.15 -2.91 15.96
CA SER A 211 1.31 -2.73 15.98
C SER A 211 1.73 -1.49 15.16
N VAL A 212 1.08 -1.26 14.02
CA VAL A 212 1.28 -0.03 13.22
C VAL A 212 0.84 1.20 14.00
N LEU A 213 -0.36 1.18 14.59
CA LEU A 213 -0.90 2.30 15.36
C LEU A 213 -0.02 2.65 16.57
N GLN A 214 0.50 1.65 17.29
CA GLN A 214 1.42 1.84 18.41
C GLN A 214 2.71 2.56 17.98
N LEU A 215 3.26 2.21 16.82
CA LEU A 215 4.42 2.89 16.25
C LEU A 215 4.11 4.34 15.86
N MET A 216 2.92 4.60 15.29
CA MET A 216 2.46 5.97 15.00
C MET A 216 2.33 6.83 16.24
N GLU A 217 1.71 6.29 17.29
CA GLU A 217 1.58 6.95 18.60
C GLU A 217 2.96 7.24 19.22
N SER A 218 3.95 6.39 18.91
CA SER A 218 5.36 6.57 19.30
C SER A 218 6.15 7.49 18.34
N GLY A 219 5.51 8.07 17.32
CA GLY A 219 6.07 9.09 16.44
C GLY A 219 6.50 8.62 15.04
N ALA A 220 6.25 7.38 14.65
CA ALA A 220 6.46 6.94 13.27
C ALA A 220 5.47 7.62 12.31
N LEU A 221 5.93 8.02 11.13
CA LEU A 221 5.04 8.47 10.06
C LEU A 221 4.55 7.27 9.24
N VAL A 222 3.35 7.38 8.66
CA VAL A 222 2.78 6.34 7.81
C VAL A 222 2.32 6.92 6.49
N LEU A 223 2.72 6.25 5.41
CA LEU A 223 2.18 6.46 4.06
C LEU A 223 1.81 5.13 3.43
N THR A 224 0.93 5.15 2.45
CA THR A 224 0.44 3.96 1.75
C THR A 224 0.25 4.24 0.27
N THR A 225 0.39 3.20 -0.54
CA THR A 225 -0.04 3.19 -1.95
C THR A 225 -1.40 2.53 -2.13
N ASN A 226 -2.03 2.06 -1.05
CA ASN A 226 -3.31 1.39 -1.12
C ASN A 226 -4.47 2.40 -1.10
N PHE A 227 -5.60 2.03 -1.70
CA PHE A 227 -6.82 2.85 -1.76
C PHE A 227 -7.70 2.70 -0.53
N ASP A 228 -7.58 1.57 0.18
CA ASP A 228 -8.32 1.29 1.41
C ASP A 228 -7.86 2.19 2.57
N ASN A 229 -8.70 2.30 3.60
CA ASN A 229 -8.42 3.04 4.84
C ASN A 229 -8.50 2.10 6.07
N LEU A 230 -8.06 0.85 5.92
CA LEU A 230 -8.21 -0.18 6.96
C LEU A 230 -7.59 0.24 8.29
N LEU A 231 -6.43 0.91 8.25
CA LEU A 231 -5.74 1.39 9.44
C LEU A 231 -6.56 2.47 10.16
N GLU A 232 -7.18 3.38 9.43
CA GLU A 232 -8.01 4.45 9.98
C GLU A 232 -9.34 3.93 10.53
N ILE A 233 -9.99 2.99 9.84
CA ILE A 233 -11.17 2.29 10.37
C ILE A 233 -10.82 1.60 11.69
N TYR A 234 -9.73 0.83 11.72
CA TYR A 234 -9.30 0.14 12.93
C TYR A 234 -8.99 1.12 14.07
N ALA A 235 -8.23 2.19 13.79
CA ALA A 235 -7.88 3.20 14.78
C ALA A 235 -9.12 3.89 15.36
N ALA A 236 -10.12 4.20 14.53
CA ALA A 236 -11.39 4.79 14.98
C ALA A 236 -12.10 3.89 16.01
N HIS A 237 -12.09 2.56 15.82
CA HIS A 237 -12.63 1.61 16.82
C HIS A 237 -11.81 1.52 18.10
N GLN A 238 -10.51 1.85 18.04
CA GLN A 238 -9.68 1.97 19.23
C GLN A 238 -9.83 3.35 19.92
N GLY A 239 -10.67 4.25 19.39
CA GLY A 239 -10.87 5.60 19.91
C GLY A 239 -9.84 6.61 19.42
N THR A 240 -8.95 6.23 18.48
CA THR A 240 -7.94 7.11 17.90
C THR A 240 -8.38 7.58 16.52
N ARG A 241 -8.55 8.88 16.33
CA ARG A 241 -8.91 9.44 15.03
C ARG A 241 -7.65 9.70 14.19
N LEU A 242 -7.48 8.91 13.13
CA LEU A 242 -6.48 9.18 12.09
C LEU A 242 -7.09 10.06 10.99
N GLU A 243 -6.31 11.01 10.47
CA GLU A 243 -6.66 11.78 9.28
C GLU A 243 -6.09 11.10 8.03
N SER A 244 -6.93 10.80 7.03
CA SER A 244 -6.45 10.39 5.70
C SER A 244 -6.06 11.63 4.90
N LEU A 245 -4.83 11.65 4.40
CA LEU A 245 -4.28 12.68 3.52
C LEU A 245 -4.08 12.09 2.13
N ASP A 246 -4.24 12.88 1.10
CA ASP A 246 -3.80 12.54 -0.25
C ASP A 246 -3.01 13.70 -0.85
N LEU A 247 -2.49 13.49 -2.06
CA LEU A 247 -1.63 14.46 -2.72
C LEU A 247 -2.38 15.67 -3.30
N THR A 248 -3.71 15.77 -3.12
CA THR A 248 -4.49 16.92 -3.59
C THR A 248 -4.42 18.13 -2.66
N ASP A 249 -4.12 17.93 -1.37
CA ASP A 249 -3.93 19.00 -0.39
C ASP A 249 -2.43 19.16 -0.04
N GLU A 250 -1.73 19.87 -0.91
CA GLU A 250 -0.28 20.07 -0.82
C GLU A 250 0.17 20.63 0.55
N LYS A 251 -0.64 21.52 1.14
CA LYS A 251 -0.34 22.11 2.45
C LYS A 251 -0.35 21.05 3.54
N LYS A 252 -1.36 20.17 3.54
CA LYS A 252 -1.41 19.08 4.53
C LYS A 252 -0.27 18.08 4.34
N VAL A 253 0.08 17.76 3.09
CA VAL A 253 1.22 16.87 2.82
C VAL A 253 2.53 17.48 3.30
N TYR A 254 2.74 18.78 3.07
CA TYR A 254 3.90 19.49 3.57
C TYR A 254 3.96 19.50 5.11
N GLU A 255 2.85 19.78 5.79
CA GLU A 255 2.77 19.73 7.26
C GLU A 255 2.98 18.31 7.82
N TRP A 256 2.50 17.29 7.12
CA TRP A 256 2.76 15.88 7.44
C TRP A 256 4.24 15.55 7.33
N ALA A 257 4.90 15.93 6.23
CA ALA A 257 6.31 15.66 6.02
C ALA A 257 7.21 16.37 7.04
N GLN A 258 6.74 17.49 7.58
CA GLN A 258 7.37 18.22 8.70
C GLN A 258 7.00 17.68 10.09
N GLU A 259 6.34 16.53 10.17
CA GLU A 259 5.92 15.87 11.42
C GLU A 259 4.94 16.71 12.28
N LYS A 260 4.25 17.69 11.66
CA LYS A 260 3.22 18.50 12.33
C LYS A 260 1.86 17.81 12.36
N ARG A 261 1.69 16.73 11.58
CA ARG A 261 0.50 15.87 11.52
C ARG A 261 0.89 14.42 11.80
N LYS A 262 0.96 14.05 13.08
CA LYS A 262 1.50 12.74 13.51
C LYS A 262 0.50 11.59 13.36
N LEU A 263 -0.78 11.85 13.63
CA LEU A 263 -1.87 10.87 13.55
C LEU A 263 -2.61 10.99 12.21
N SER A 264 -1.87 10.79 11.13
CA SER A 264 -2.42 10.86 9.78
C SER A 264 -1.68 9.92 8.83
N VAL A 265 -2.41 9.41 7.84
CA VAL A 265 -1.93 8.47 6.83
C VAL A 265 -1.89 9.17 5.48
N LEU A 266 -0.73 9.20 4.83
CA LEU A 266 -0.61 9.75 3.47
C LEU A 266 -0.88 8.68 2.41
N HIS A 267 -1.96 8.82 1.64
CA HIS A 267 -2.32 7.96 0.52
C HIS A 267 -1.78 8.51 -0.79
N ILE A 268 -0.73 7.89 -1.31
CA ILE A 268 -0.05 8.33 -2.54
C ILE A 268 -0.95 8.21 -3.76
N HIS A 269 -1.70 7.10 -3.89
CA HIS A 269 -2.69 6.90 -4.97
C HIS A 269 -4.07 7.48 -4.65
N GLY A 270 -4.22 8.19 -3.53
CA GLY A 270 -5.51 8.62 -3.00
C GLY A 270 -6.23 7.52 -2.22
N VAL A 271 -7.35 7.89 -1.61
CA VAL A 271 -8.16 7.04 -0.73
C VAL A 271 -9.60 6.95 -1.27
N TYR A 272 -10.24 5.78 -1.17
CA TYR A 272 -11.57 5.57 -1.76
C TYR A 272 -12.66 6.48 -1.20
N THR A 273 -12.50 6.95 0.04
CA THR A 273 -13.40 7.93 0.66
C THR A 273 -13.31 9.31 0.00
N ASN A 274 -12.20 9.63 -0.68
CA ASN A 274 -12.01 10.81 -1.52
C ASN A 274 -11.69 10.43 -2.99
N PRO A 275 -12.68 9.99 -3.76
CA PRO A 275 -12.47 9.48 -5.12
C PRO A 275 -11.95 10.52 -6.12
N SER A 276 -12.14 11.83 -5.84
CA SER A 276 -11.55 12.89 -6.66
C SER A 276 -10.02 12.95 -6.58
N GLY A 277 -9.43 12.43 -5.50
CA GLY A 277 -7.98 12.36 -5.31
C GLY A 277 -7.35 11.05 -5.80
N ILE A 278 -8.15 10.11 -6.31
CA ILE A 278 -7.64 8.80 -6.73
C ILE A 278 -6.86 8.89 -8.04
N VAL A 279 -5.69 8.26 -8.04
CA VAL A 279 -4.81 8.14 -9.21
C VAL A 279 -4.58 6.67 -9.51
N LEU A 280 -5.22 6.15 -10.57
CA LEU A 280 -5.02 4.76 -11.03
C LEU A 280 -4.08 4.65 -12.24
N HIS A 281 -3.61 5.79 -12.77
CA HIS A 281 -2.79 5.84 -13.98
C HIS A 281 -1.53 6.69 -13.76
N PRO A 282 -0.33 6.25 -14.22
CA PRO A 282 0.92 7.00 -14.10
C PRO A 282 0.85 8.44 -14.63
N ALA A 283 0.05 8.73 -15.65
CA ALA A 283 -0.14 10.09 -16.14
C ALA A 283 -0.82 11.02 -15.11
N GLY A 284 -1.68 10.49 -14.23
CA GLY A 284 -2.28 11.28 -13.15
C GLY A 284 -1.26 11.76 -12.12
N TYR A 285 -0.12 11.08 -12.04
CA TYR A 285 1.02 11.51 -11.24
C TYR A 285 1.83 12.64 -11.84
N GLN A 286 1.74 12.91 -13.16
CA GLN A 286 2.60 13.93 -13.76
C GLN A 286 2.39 15.31 -13.14
N ASN A 287 1.17 15.67 -12.76
CA ASN A 287 0.91 16.97 -12.13
C ASN A 287 1.42 17.02 -10.69
N VAL A 288 1.31 15.91 -9.96
CA VAL A 288 1.69 15.80 -8.55
C VAL A 288 3.20 15.64 -8.37
N LEU A 289 3.84 14.77 -9.15
CA LEU A 289 5.30 14.60 -9.18
C LEU A 289 6.03 15.84 -9.72
N ARG A 290 5.33 16.73 -10.45
CA ARG A 290 5.84 18.06 -10.84
C ARG A 290 5.82 19.06 -9.70
N ASN A 291 5.08 18.82 -8.61
CA ASN A 291 5.18 19.67 -7.43
C ASN A 291 6.52 19.41 -6.73
N THR A 292 7.50 20.23 -7.08
CA THR A 292 8.87 20.10 -6.57
C THR A 292 8.98 20.30 -5.06
N ASP A 293 8.02 20.96 -4.43
CA ASP A 293 8.07 21.28 -3.00
C ASP A 293 7.62 20.10 -2.14
N VAL A 294 6.46 19.51 -2.46
CA VAL A 294 5.97 18.29 -1.80
C VAL A 294 6.95 17.14 -2.00
N MET A 295 7.42 16.95 -3.24
CA MET A 295 8.37 15.90 -3.57
C MET A 295 9.70 16.05 -2.84
N ARG A 296 10.19 17.28 -2.68
CA ARG A 296 11.44 17.56 -1.95
C ARG A 296 11.31 17.23 -0.47
N GLU A 297 10.18 17.51 0.18
CA GLU A 297 10.01 17.14 1.60
C GLU A 297 9.89 15.63 1.78
N ILE A 298 9.21 14.91 0.88
CA ILE A 298 9.17 13.44 0.90
C ILE A 298 10.58 12.85 0.70
N GLN A 299 11.38 13.40 -0.24
CA GLN A 299 12.77 12.99 -0.44
C GLN A 299 13.64 13.27 0.79
N LYS A 300 13.45 14.42 1.45
CA LYS A 300 14.14 14.74 2.70
C LYS A 300 13.83 13.75 3.81
N LEU A 301 12.59 13.27 3.91
CA LEU A 301 12.27 12.18 4.85
C LEU A 301 13.09 10.93 4.51
N TYR A 302 13.22 10.58 3.23
CA TYR A 302 14.02 9.43 2.80
C TYR A 302 15.51 9.57 3.16
N GLU A 303 16.05 10.80 3.12
CA GLU A 303 17.43 11.07 3.51
C GLU A 303 17.64 11.07 5.04
N THR A 304 16.59 11.30 5.84
CA THR A 304 16.70 11.54 7.29
C THR A 304 16.03 10.49 8.18
N LYS A 305 15.17 9.63 7.62
CA LYS A 305 14.42 8.59 8.33
C LYS A 305 14.50 7.24 7.61
N SER A 306 14.57 6.16 8.38
CA SER A 306 14.61 4.80 7.85
C SER A 306 13.22 4.41 7.37
N PHE A 307 13.09 4.12 6.08
CA PHE A 307 11.83 3.64 5.51
C PHE A 307 11.68 2.14 5.78
N VAL A 308 10.50 1.73 6.21
CA VAL A 308 10.13 0.32 6.40
C VAL A 308 8.96 0.01 5.47
N PHE A 309 9.28 -0.62 4.34
CA PHE A 309 8.32 -1.08 3.35
C PHE A 309 7.64 -2.36 3.83
N LEU A 310 6.43 -2.23 4.35
CA LEU A 310 5.66 -3.29 5.00
C LEU A 310 4.68 -3.91 3.99
N GLY A 311 4.91 -5.16 3.59
CA GLY A 311 4.02 -5.84 2.64
C GLY A 311 4.10 -5.30 1.21
N CYS A 312 5.19 -4.61 0.85
CA CYS A 312 5.38 -3.99 -0.47
C CYS A 312 5.97 -4.92 -1.54
N GLY A 313 5.98 -6.24 -1.33
CA GLY A 313 6.68 -7.19 -2.21
C GLY A 313 6.24 -7.15 -3.68
N ARG A 314 4.95 -6.88 -3.93
CA ARG A 314 4.40 -6.63 -5.29
C ARG A 314 4.21 -5.15 -5.60
N THR A 315 4.28 -4.28 -4.60
CA THR A 315 4.24 -2.82 -4.77
C THR A 315 5.51 -2.30 -5.46
N VAL A 316 6.59 -3.08 -5.48
CA VAL A 316 7.82 -2.71 -6.22
C VAL A 316 7.59 -2.59 -7.73
N ASP A 317 6.57 -3.23 -8.29
CA ASP A 317 6.23 -3.15 -9.71
C ASP A 317 5.46 -1.86 -10.06
N ASP A 318 5.04 -1.10 -9.04
CA ASP A 318 4.34 0.18 -9.19
C ASP A 318 5.31 1.28 -9.63
N THR A 319 5.05 1.88 -10.79
CA THR A 319 5.90 2.93 -11.37
C THR A 319 6.01 4.17 -10.49
N THR A 320 4.96 4.52 -9.76
CA THR A 320 4.96 5.66 -8.84
C THR A 320 5.80 5.34 -7.61
N PHE A 321 5.67 4.13 -7.07
CA PHE A 321 6.53 3.67 -5.98
C PHE A 321 8.01 3.72 -6.39
N GLN A 322 8.32 3.21 -7.60
CA GLN A 322 9.68 3.25 -8.13
C GLN A 322 10.17 4.70 -8.29
N ALA A 323 9.38 5.57 -8.91
CA ALA A 323 9.73 6.97 -9.09
C ALA A 323 9.98 7.68 -7.75
N LEU A 324 9.11 7.50 -6.76
CA LEU A 324 9.18 8.17 -5.46
C LEU A 324 10.35 7.69 -4.60
N PHE A 325 10.53 6.38 -4.50
CA PHE A 325 11.39 5.79 -3.46
C PHE A 325 12.64 5.11 -3.99
N LEU A 326 12.71 4.80 -5.28
CA LEU A 326 13.81 4.03 -5.87
C LEU A 326 14.62 4.84 -6.89
N GLU A 327 14.01 5.79 -7.61
CA GLU A 327 14.66 6.55 -8.69
C GLU A 327 14.93 8.02 -8.33
N ALA A 328 14.06 8.64 -7.54
CA ALA A 328 14.19 10.06 -7.19
C ALA A 328 15.42 10.37 -6.32
N VAL A 329 15.95 9.37 -5.62
CA VAL A 329 17.04 9.54 -4.66
C VAL A 329 18.39 9.40 -5.39
N LYS A 330 18.94 10.56 -5.80
CA LYS A 330 20.16 10.63 -6.64
C LYS A 330 21.46 10.30 -5.89
N HIS A 331 21.46 10.37 -4.57
CA HIS A 331 22.62 10.09 -3.73
C HIS A 331 22.33 8.86 -2.88
N LYS A 332 23.26 7.90 -2.83
CA LYS A 332 23.16 6.78 -1.88
C LYS A 332 23.17 7.38 -0.48
N SER A 333 22.03 7.35 0.18
CA SER A 333 21.94 7.68 1.60
C SER A 333 22.75 6.64 2.38
N ASP A 334 23.51 7.08 3.39
CA ASP A 334 24.13 6.18 4.36
C ASP A 334 23.09 5.51 5.28
N LEU A 335 21.84 5.96 5.19
CA LEU A 335 20.74 5.46 5.99
C LEU A 335 20.22 4.11 5.46
N GLU A 336 20.06 3.16 6.37
CA GLU A 336 19.48 1.87 6.02
C GLU A 336 17.96 1.97 5.91
N HIS A 337 17.43 1.49 4.77
CA HIS A 337 16.01 1.25 4.54
C HIS A 337 15.73 -0.25 4.60
N PHE A 338 14.48 -0.63 4.85
CA PHE A 338 14.10 -2.01 5.10
C PHE A 338 12.83 -2.36 4.35
N MET A 339 12.76 -3.60 3.87
CA MET A 339 11.58 -4.11 3.18
C MET A 339 11.19 -5.46 3.76
N LEU A 340 10.02 -5.53 4.38
CA LEU A 340 9.46 -6.74 4.99
C LEU A 340 8.52 -7.40 3.99
N VAL A 341 8.91 -8.57 3.47
CA VAL A 341 8.18 -9.29 2.43
C VAL A 341 8.02 -10.77 2.73
N ARG A 342 7.04 -11.38 2.09
CA ARG A 342 6.87 -12.83 2.05
C ARG A 342 8.01 -13.46 1.24
N ARG A 343 8.44 -14.65 1.63
CA ARG A 343 9.34 -15.51 0.85
C ARG A 343 8.55 -16.66 0.24
N GLU A 344 7.78 -16.35 -0.80
CA GLU A 344 6.98 -17.33 -1.54
C GLU A 344 7.89 -18.19 -2.44
N ASP A 345 8.60 -17.53 -3.36
CA ASP A 345 9.60 -18.16 -4.21
C ASP A 345 11.02 -17.74 -3.78
N VAL A 346 11.92 -18.73 -3.69
CA VAL A 346 13.28 -18.53 -3.19
C VAL A 346 14.12 -17.70 -4.15
N ASP A 347 13.93 -17.87 -5.45
CA ASP A 347 14.73 -17.20 -6.47
C ASP A 347 14.21 -15.80 -6.77
N GLU A 348 12.90 -15.58 -6.79
CA GLU A 348 12.30 -14.25 -6.79
C GLU A 348 12.72 -13.44 -5.56
N PHE A 349 12.71 -14.06 -4.37
CA PHE A 349 13.16 -13.39 -3.15
C PHE A 349 14.63 -12.98 -3.22
N LYS A 350 15.52 -13.85 -3.74
CA LYS A 350 16.94 -13.49 -3.94
C LYS A 350 17.09 -12.35 -4.93
N LYS A 351 16.43 -12.42 -6.09
CA LYS A 351 16.46 -11.36 -7.10
C LYS A 351 15.99 -10.02 -6.52
N LEU A 352 14.87 -10.03 -5.80
CA LEU A 352 14.34 -8.84 -5.12
C LEU A 352 15.36 -8.27 -4.14
N ARG A 353 15.95 -9.14 -3.30
CA ARG A 353 16.97 -8.73 -2.33
C ARG A 353 18.18 -8.09 -2.98
N ASP A 354 18.71 -8.69 -4.04
CA ASP A 354 19.90 -8.19 -4.72
C ASP A 354 19.59 -6.84 -5.41
N ASN A 355 18.46 -6.74 -6.11
CA ASN A 355 18.01 -5.50 -6.77
C ASN A 355 17.77 -4.34 -5.79
N MET A 356 17.27 -4.63 -4.59
CA MET A 356 16.95 -3.62 -3.58
C MET A 356 18.17 -3.23 -2.74
N LEU A 357 19.15 -4.13 -2.60
CA LEU A 357 20.39 -3.83 -1.88
C LEU A 357 21.21 -2.75 -2.59
N ASP A 358 21.24 -2.76 -3.93
CA ASP A 358 21.89 -1.71 -4.73
C ASP A 358 21.27 -0.32 -4.49
N LYS A 359 20.01 -0.29 -4.04
CA LYS A 359 19.22 0.89 -3.70
C LYS A 359 19.27 1.23 -2.19
N GLY A 360 20.11 0.55 -1.40
CA GLY A 360 20.24 0.78 0.04
C GLY A 360 19.12 0.17 0.89
N ILE A 361 18.31 -0.73 0.32
CA ILE A 361 17.15 -1.34 1.00
C ILE A 361 17.47 -2.80 1.36
N LYS A 362 17.42 -3.11 2.65
CA LYS A 362 17.59 -4.48 3.16
C LYS A 362 16.25 -5.23 3.13
N VAL A 363 16.17 -6.24 2.27
CA VAL A 363 14.98 -7.11 2.17
C VAL A 363 15.04 -8.22 3.22
N ILE A 364 13.97 -8.33 4.02
CA ILE A 364 13.84 -9.26 5.15
C ILE A 364 12.55 -10.05 4.96
N SER A 365 12.64 -11.38 5.11
CA SER A 365 11.46 -12.24 5.09
C SER A 365 10.81 -12.27 6.48
N TYR A 366 9.52 -11.92 6.56
CA TYR A 366 8.74 -12.13 7.79
C TYR A 366 8.24 -13.57 7.92
N GLY A 367 8.13 -14.28 6.80
CA GLY A 367 7.58 -15.62 6.71
C GLY A 367 7.33 -16.01 5.25
N ASP A 368 6.58 -17.08 5.07
CA ASP A 368 6.25 -17.64 3.77
C ASP A 368 4.79 -17.31 3.38
N GLU A 369 3.94 -16.95 4.36
CA GLU A 369 2.53 -16.59 4.17
C GLU A 369 2.21 -15.18 4.71
N TYR A 370 1.16 -14.54 4.19
CA TYR A 370 0.70 -13.24 4.72
C TYR A 370 0.29 -13.32 6.20
N THR A 371 -0.19 -14.49 6.65
CA THR A 371 -0.54 -14.75 8.04
C THR A 371 0.66 -14.78 8.99
N ASP A 372 1.90 -14.88 8.47
CA ASP A 372 3.10 -14.79 9.29
C ASP A 372 3.48 -13.33 9.62
N LEU A 373 2.94 -12.35 8.89
CA LEU A 373 3.28 -10.93 9.05
C LEU A 373 2.84 -10.34 10.40
N PRO A 374 1.60 -10.57 10.90
CA PRO A 374 1.16 -10.02 12.19
C PRO A 374 2.12 -10.36 13.34
N ASP A 375 2.40 -11.65 13.56
CA ASP A 375 3.26 -12.11 14.66
C ASP A 375 4.72 -11.64 14.51
N TYR A 376 5.21 -11.54 13.27
CA TYR A 376 6.55 -11.00 13.02
C TYR A 376 6.62 -9.51 13.38
N PHE A 377 5.63 -8.75 12.92
CA PHE A 377 5.63 -7.30 13.05
C PHE A 377 5.31 -6.84 14.47
N GLU A 378 4.44 -7.55 15.20
CA GLU A 378 4.17 -7.28 16.62
C GLU A 378 5.45 -7.37 17.45
N ARG A 379 6.22 -8.46 17.32
CA ARG A 379 7.50 -8.61 18.02
C ARG A 379 8.48 -7.49 17.65
N LEU A 380 8.47 -7.05 16.40
CA LEU A 380 9.31 -5.95 15.95
C LEU A 380 8.88 -4.62 16.58
N ALA A 381 7.59 -4.32 16.58
CA ALA A 381 7.04 -3.10 17.15
C ALA A 381 7.32 -3.00 18.65
N ILE A 382 7.19 -4.11 19.39
CA ILE A 382 7.53 -4.18 20.83
C ILE A 382 9.00 -3.77 21.07
N GLU A 383 9.94 -4.33 20.32
CA GLU A 383 11.37 -3.99 20.46
C GLU A 383 11.64 -2.50 20.16
N ILE A 384 11.04 -1.96 19.10
CA ILE A 384 11.19 -0.55 18.71
C ILE A 384 10.60 0.39 19.76
N CYS A 385 9.44 0.06 20.33
CA CYS A 385 8.80 0.85 21.38
C CYS A 385 9.57 0.78 22.72
N ASN A 386 10.15 -0.38 23.07
CA ASN A 386 10.96 -0.52 24.28
C ASN A 386 12.22 0.36 24.24
N HIS A 387 12.89 0.44 23.09
CA HIS A 387 14.05 1.32 22.92
C HIS A 387 13.73 2.82 22.97
N ALA A 388 12.48 3.22 22.73
CA ALA A 388 12.06 4.60 22.96
C ALA A 388 12.09 4.97 24.46
N SER A 389 11.78 4.01 25.33
CA SER A 389 11.67 4.19 26.79
C SER A 389 13.04 4.23 27.47
N GLU A 390 13.99 3.40 27.02
CA GLU A 390 15.34 3.30 27.60
C GLU A 390 16.17 4.58 27.40
N SER A 391 16.01 5.29 26.27
CA SER A 391 16.77 6.52 25.99
C SER A 391 16.30 7.74 26.79
N ASN A 392 15.11 7.68 27.41
CA ASN A 392 14.58 8.73 28.29
C ASN A 392 14.88 8.45 29.78
N GLY A 393 15.53 7.33 30.10
CA GLY A 393 15.77 6.86 31.47
C GLY A 393 17.15 7.16 32.05
N TRP A 394 18.07 7.79 31.31
CA TRP A 394 19.42 8.14 31.81
C TRP A 394 19.54 9.60 32.26
N GLY A 395 18.61 10.04 33.10
CA GLY A 395 18.84 11.13 34.04
C GLY A 395 19.06 10.52 35.41
N SER A 396 20.32 10.37 35.83
CA SER A 396 20.65 9.87 37.17
C SER A 396 20.06 10.80 38.23
N PRO A 397 19.41 10.27 39.29
CA PRO A 397 19.17 11.01 40.50
C PRO A 397 20.46 11.06 41.34
N TYR A 398 20.52 12.01 42.28
CA TYR A 398 21.54 12.23 43.31
C TYR A 398 22.75 13.11 42.94
N ASN A 399 22.66 14.38 43.35
CA ASN A 399 23.58 15.01 44.31
C ASN A 399 22.98 16.35 44.76
N GLU A 400 22.16 16.33 45.81
CA GLU A 400 21.98 17.50 46.68
C GLU A 400 22.79 17.21 47.96
N GLU A 401 23.99 17.76 48.03
CA GLU A 401 24.76 17.81 49.27
C GLU A 401 24.18 18.91 50.16
N GLU A 402 23.89 18.52 51.40
CA GLU A 402 23.50 19.35 52.52
C GLU A 402 24.51 20.48 52.76
N SER A 403 24.06 21.73 52.68
CA SER A 403 24.74 22.87 53.28
C SER A 403 23.98 23.32 54.54
N GLN A 404 24.22 22.63 55.65
CA GLN A 404 23.94 23.13 57.00
C GLN A 404 25.13 22.85 57.91
N ASN A 405 26.01 23.84 58.09
CA ASN A 405 26.33 24.44 59.40
C ASN A 405 27.65 25.20 59.36
N GLY A 406 27.60 26.45 59.83
CA GLY A 406 28.78 27.12 60.33
C GLY A 406 28.72 28.62 60.16
N PHE A 407 27.98 29.32 61.02
CA PHE A 407 28.48 30.58 61.58
C PHE A 407 27.68 30.96 62.83
N SER A 408 28.35 30.95 63.99
CA SER A 408 27.84 31.55 65.22
C SER A 408 28.79 32.67 65.67
N SER A 409 28.15 33.81 65.95
CA SER A 409 28.55 34.88 66.88
C SER A 409 29.62 35.89 66.43
N GLN A 410 29.17 37.13 66.22
CA GLN A 410 29.51 38.24 67.13
C GLN A 410 28.52 39.43 67.00
N LYS A 411 28.14 39.95 68.17
CA LYS A 411 27.35 41.18 68.41
C LYS A 411 28.17 42.44 68.08
N SER A 412 27.52 43.47 67.52
CA SER A 412 27.86 44.90 67.68
C SER A 412 26.91 45.75 66.81
N LEU A 413 25.86 46.35 67.37
CA LEU A 413 25.71 47.78 67.73
C LEU A 413 25.18 48.69 66.59
N LEU A 414 24.06 49.35 66.94
CA LEU A 414 23.61 50.72 66.59
C LEU A 414 22.60 50.95 65.44
N GLN A 415 21.38 51.26 65.91
CA GLN A 415 20.56 52.47 65.67
C GLN A 415 20.02 52.79 64.27
N ASP A 416 18.68 52.89 64.25
CA ASP A 416 17.87 54.03 63.79
C ASP A 416 18.40 54.86 62.62
N GLU A 417 17.63 54.95 61.54
CA GLU A 417 16.90 56.19 61.21
C GLU A 417 15.87 55.98 60.07
N HIS A 418 14.88 56.86 60.11
CA HIS A 418 13.73 57.03 59.22
C HIS A 418 14.08 57.06 57.71
N SER A 419 13.19 56.53 56.87
CA SER A 419 12.16 57.34 56.18
C SER A 419 11.24 56.49 55.31
#